data_AF-A0A8T3L354-F1
#
_entry.id   AF-A0A8T3L354-F1
#
_cell.length_a   1.000
_cell.length_b   1.000
_cell.length_c   1.000
_cell.angle_alpha   90.00
_cell.angle_beta   90.00
_cell.angle_gamma   90.00
#
_symmetry.space_group_name_H-M   'P 1'
#
loop_
_entity.id
_entity.type
_entity.pdbx_description
1 polymer ?
#
loop_
_entity_poly.entity_id
_entity_poly.type
_entity_poly.pdbx_seq_one_letter_code
_entity_poly.pdbx_strand_id
1 'polypeptide(L)'
;MRLSRDVEVTTKLYTELLKSAQELRVAKASSVSNVQIIDPALTSNEAVKPRKAQILLIALLAGLFIAILSAFLRRALELSVYDPNQIEARLGIPVFVTLPNSKAQSRLKRLKKKSGNDVSLLAAIQPADPAVEGLRSLRSTLNHALTHFHR
;
A
#
# COMPACT_ATOMS: atom_id res chain seq x y z
N MET A 1 -70.11 -64.09 53.20
CA MET A 1 -69.16 -62.95 53.37
C MET A 1 -67.95 -63.07 52.42
N ARG A 2 -68.16 -63.12 51.10
CA ARG A 2 -67.06 -63.12 50.09
C ARG A 2 -67.21 -62.01 49.04
N LEU A 3 -68.44 -61.58 48.75
CA LEU A 3 -68.72 -60.51 47.78
C LEU A 3 -68.16 -59.12 48.15
N SER A 4 -68.19 -58.74 49.43
CA SER A 4 -67.70 -57.42 49.86
C SER A 4 -66.18 -57.27 49.69
N ARG A 5 -65.43 -58.38 49.76
CA ARG A 5 -63.97 -58.38 49.63
C ARG A 5 -63.54 -58.14 48.19
N ASP A 6 -64.22 -58.73 47.22
CA ASP A 6 -63.87 -58.59 45.80
C ASP A 6 -64.18 -57.17 45.28
N VAL A 7 -65.27 -56.55 45.77
CA VAL A 7 -65.57 -55.14 45.46
C VAL A 7 -64.54 -54.21 46.09
N GLU A 8 -64.12 -54.47 47.33
CA GLU A 8 -63.10 -53.66 48.02
C GLU A 8 -61.70 -53.78 47.39
N VAL A 9 -61.35 -54.96 46.87
CA VAL A 9 -60.08 -55.15 46.13
C VAL A 9 -60.12 -54.42 44.79
N THR A 10 -61.25 -54.47 44.09
CA THR A 10 -61.40 -53.83 42.77
C THR A 10 -61.39 -52.30 42.90
N THR A 11 -62.03 -51.74 43.92
CA THR A 11 -62.00 -50.30 44.18
C THR A 11 -60.61 -49.84 44.63
N LYS A 12 -59.88 -50.64 45.42
CA LYS A 12 -58.48 -50.36 45.78
C LYS A 12 -57.57 -50.32 44.55
N LEU A 13 -57.64 -51.30 43.66
CA LEU A 13 -56.87 -51.29 42.41
C LEU A 13 -57.21 -50.09 41.51
N TYR A 14 -58.50 -49.74 41.40
CA TYR A 14 -58.92 -48.58 40.62
C TYR A 14 -58.34 -47.27 41.18
N THR A 15 -58.38 -47.09 42.50
CA THR A 15 -57.84 -45.89 43.17
C THR A 15 -56.31 -45.81 43.06
N GLU A 16 -55.61 -46.94 43.10
CA GLU A 16 -54.15 -47.00 42.91
C GLU A 16 -53.74 -46.63 41.48
N LEU A 17 -54.44 -47.15 40.47
CA LEU A 17 -54.21 -46.78 39.07
C LEU A 17 -54.51 -45.30 38.82
N LEU A 18 -55.58 -44.78 39.41
CA LEU A 18 -55.93 -43.35 39.32
C LEU A 18 -54.85 -42.47 39.95
N LYS A 19 -54.31 -42.88 41.10
CA LYS A 19 -53.22 -42.18 41.79
C LYS A 19 -51.95 -42.16 40.92
N SER A 20 -51.55 -43.29 40.36
CA SER A 20 -50.39 -43.39 39.46
C SER A 20 -50.55 -42.51 38.22
N ALA A 21 -51.75 -42.49 37.61
CA ALA A 21 -52.04 -41.62 36.47
C ALA A 21 -51.95 -40.12 36.84
N GLN A 22 -52.40 -39.74 38.03
CA GLN A 22 -52.31 -38.38 38.55
C GLN A 22 -50.84 -37.99 38.81
N GLU A 23 -50.06 -38.88 39.43
CA GLU A 23 -48.62 -38.69 39.68
C GLU A 23 -47.84 -38.53 38.37
N LEU A 24 -48.12 -39.35 37.36
CA LEU A 24 -47.52 -39.21 36.03
C LEU A 24 -47.92 -37.90 35.34
N ARG A 25 -49.16 -37.44 35.52
CA ARG A 25 -49.59 -36.12 35.01
C ARG A 25 -48.86 -34.97 35.70
N VAL A 26 -48.67 -35.06 37.01
CA VAL A 26 -47.91 -34.06 37.80
C VAL A 26 -46.43 -34.11 37.43
N ALA A 27 -45.85 -35.30 37.24
CA ALA A 27 -44.47 -35.46 36.77
C ALA A 27 -44.28 -34.94 35.34
N LYS A 28 -45.25 -35.17 34.45
CA LYS A 28 -45.23 -34.63 33.08
C LYS A 28 -45.41 -33.11 33.06
N ALA A 29 -46.25 -32.56 33.93
CA ALA A 29 -46.37 -31.11 34.14
C ALA A 29 -45.10 -30.51 34.76
N SER A 30 -44.41 -31.24 35.64
CA SER A 30 -43.11 -30.86 36.22
C SER A 30 -41.95 -31.01 35.22
N SER A 31 -42.12 -31.86 34.20
CA SER A 31 -41.19 -32.03 33.09
C SER A 31 -41.40 -30.99 31.97
N VAL A 32 -42.28 -29.99 32.16
CA VAL A 32 -42.30 -28.80 31.31
C VAL A 32 -41.04 -27.98 31.60
N SER A 33 -39.97 -28.38 30.92
CA SER A 33 -38.97 -27.48 30.37
C SER A 33 -38.48 -26.38 31.32
N ASN A 34 -37.77 -26.75 32.39
CA ASN A 34 -36.80 -25.84 33.01
C ASN A 34 -35.59 -25.74 32.08
N VAL A 35 -35.77 -25.08 30.93
CA VAL A 35 -34.67 -24.69 30.06
C VAL A 35 -34.06 -23.46 30.73
N GLN A 36 -33.29 -23.70 31.79
CA GLN A 36 -32.41 -22.70 32.34
C GLN A 36 -31.19 -22.68 31.43
N ILE A 37 -30.94 -21.53 30.82
CA ILE A 37 -29.74 -21.30 30.02
C ILE A 37 -28.55 -21.39 30.98
N ILE A 38 -27.83 -22.51 30.97
CA ILE A 38 -26.67 -22.76 31.84
C ILE A 38 -25.43 -22.01 31.30
N ASP A 39 -25.39 -21.74 30.00
CA ASP A 39 -24.28 -21.02 29.38
C ASP A 39 -24.81 -20.21 28.17
N PRO A 40 -24.89 -18.87 28.25
CA PRO A 40 -25.12 -18.07 27.07
C PRO A 40 -23.94 -18.27 26.12
N ALA A 41 -24.20 -18.65 24.87
CA ALA A 41 -23.16 -18.77 23.86
C ALA A 41 -22.45 -17.42 23.70
N LEU A 42 -21.27 -17.30 24.32
CA LEU A 42 -20.40 -16.15 24.15
C LEU A 42 -20.01 -16.12 22.68
N THR A 43 -20.59 -15.18 21.93
CA THR A 43 -20.08 -14.88 20.60
C THR A 43 -18.67 -14.35 20.82
N SER A 44 -17.68 -15.09 20.31
CA SER A 44 -16.28 -14.64 20.34
C SER A 44 -16.22 -13.30 19.61
N ASN A 45 -16.11 -12.21 20.38
CA ASN A 45 -16.10 -10.84 19.86
C ASN A 45 -14.78 -10.55 19.10
N GLU A 46 -13.78 -11.41 19.25
CA GLU A 46 -12.56 -11.39 18.45
C GLU A 46 -12.61 -12.38 17.29
N ALA A 47 -12.39 -11.85 16.09
CA ALA A 47 -12.24 -12.63 14.88
C ALA A 47 -10.93 -13.44 14.94
N VAL A 48 -11.04 -14.76 15.09
CA VAL A 48 -9.91 -15.71 15.10
C VAL A 48 -9.06 -15.61 13.82
N LYS A 49 -9.67 -15.20 12.69
CA LYS A 49 -9.03 -14.88 11.40
C LYS A 49 -9.87 -13.85 10.63
N PRO A 50 -9.31 -12.95 9.80
CA PRO A 50 -7.89 -12.63 9.61
C PRO A 50 -7.46 -11.48 10.53
N ARG A 51 -6.19 -11.48 10.97
CA ARG A 51 -5.59 -10.37 11.71
C ARG A 51 -5.35 -9.19 10.77
N LYS A 52 -6.42 -8.44 10.48
CA LYS A 52 -6.42 -7.33 9.50
C LYS A 52 -5.28 -6.34 9.74
N ALA A 53 -4.97 -6.04 11.00
CA ALA A 53 -3.86 -5.16 11.38
C ALA A 53 -2.48 -5.68 10.92
N GLN A 54 -2.23 -6.99 11.00
CA GLN A 54 -0.96 -7.57 10.56
C GLN A 54 -0.83 -7.56 9.04
N ILE A 55 -1.91 -7.88 8.32
CA ILE A 55 -1.93 -7.83 6.85
C ILE A 55 -1.68 -6.40 6.37
N LEU A 56 -2.32 -5.41 7.01
CA LEU A 56 -2.18 -4.01 6.66
C LEU A 56 -0.75 -3.51 6.94
N LEU A 57 -0.16 -3.91 8.07
CA LEU A 57 1.24 -3.60 8.40
C LEU A 57 2.19 -4.19 7.35
N ILE A 58 2.05 -5.48 7.02
CA ILE A 58 2.91 -6.15 6.03
C ILE A 58 2.75 -5.51 4.64
N ALA A 59 1.52 -5.22 4.22
CA ALA A 59 1.26 -4.57 2.94
C ALA A 59 1.87 -3.17 2.86
N LEU A 60 1.83 -2.40 3.96
CA LEU A 60 2.42 -1.08 4.03
C LEU A 60 3.95 -1.13 3.94
N LEU A 61 4.59 -2.04 4.70
CA LEU A 61 6.04 -2.23 4.63
C LEU A 61 6.48 -2.73 3.24
N ALA A 62 5.77 -3.70 2.67
CA ALA A 62 6.09 -4.24 1.34
C ALA A 62 5.92 -3.17 0.25
N GLY A 63 4.85 -2.37 0.30
CA GLY A 63 4.62 -1.28 -0.63
C GLY A 63 5.71 -0.20 -0.56
N LEU A 64 6.12 0.17 0.65
CA LEU A 64 7.22 1.13 0.87
C LEU A 64 8.55 0.59 0.34
N PHE A 65 8.85 -0.68 0.59
CA PHE A 65 10.05 -1.33 0.07
C PHE A 65 10.08 -1.32 -1.47
N ILE A 66 8.97 -1.70 -2.12
CA ILE A 66 8.85 -1.69 -3.59
C ILE A 66 8.97 -0.27 -4.14
N ALA A 67 8.37 0.72 -3.49
CA ALA A 67 8.46 2.12 -3.92
C ALA A 67 9.91 2.63 -3.91
N ILE A 68 10.65 2.34 -2.85
CA ILE A 68 12.07 2.69 -2.74
C ILE A 68 12.86 1.97 -3.83
N LEU A 69 12.68 0.65 -3.96
CA LEU A 69 13.38 -0.15 -4.95
C LEU A 69 13.13 0.34 -6.37
N SER A 70 11.88 0.72 -6.69
CA SER A 70 11.50 1.30 -7.97
C SER A 70 12.16 2.66 -8.22
N ALA A 71 12.27 3.52 -7.21
CA ALA A 71 12.97 4.80 -7.33
C ALA A 71 14.46 4.61 -7.61
N PHE A 72 15.11 3.66 -6.91
CA PHE A 72 16.50 3.31 -7.17
C PHE A 72 16.69 2.68 -8.55
N LEU A 73 15.80 1.79 -8.96
CA LEU A 73 15.86 1.15 -10.28
C LEU A 73 15.69 2.18 -11.40
N ARG A 74 14.75 3.12 -11.27
CA ARG A 74 14.61 4.26 -12.18
C ARG A 74 15.90 5.06 -12.28
N ARG A 75 16.51 5.38 -11.14
CA ARG A 75 17.77 6.13 -11.10
C ARG A 75 18.96 5.35 -11.66
N ALA A 76 18.97 4.03 -11.51
CA ALA A 76 20.02 3.16 -12.07
C ALA A 76 19.89 3.00 -13.59
N LEU A 77 18.66 3.00 -14.11
CA LEU A 77 18.37 2.97 -15.55
C LEU A 77 18.63 4.32 -16.23
N GLU A 78 18.53 5.42 -15.48
CA GLU A 78 19.11 6.69 -15.90
C GLU A 78 20.64 6.54 -15.86
N LEU A 79 21.24 6.08 -16.97
CA LEU A 79 22.67 6.20 -17.25
C LEU A 79 23.01 7.68 -17.37
N SER A 80 23.00 8.36 -16.24
CA SER A 80 23.38 9.75 -16.17
C SER A 80 24.90 9.77 -16.06
N VAL A 81 25.54 9.87 -17.23
CA VAL A 81 26.98 10.00 -17.36
C VAL A 81 27.36 11.38 -16.82
N TYR A 82 27.59 11.46 -15.51
CA TYR A 82 27.92 12.71 -14.83
C TYR A 82 29.41 13.03 -14.83
N ASP A 83 30.28 12.07 -15.16
CA ASP A 83 31.73 12.27 -15.16
C ASP A 83 32.28 12.54 -16.56
N PRO A 84 32.74 13.77 -16.84
CA PRO A 84 33.51 14.08 -18.05
C PRO A 84 34.71 13.15 -18.22
N ASN A 85 35.37 12.78 -17.11
CA ASN A 85 36.53 11.88 -17.11
C ASN A 85 36.18 10.45 -17.59
N GLN A 86 34.97 9.97 -17.30
CA GLN A 86 34.51 8.67 -17.78
C GLN A 86 34.18 8.70 -19.28
N ILE A 87 33.77 9.87 -19.79
CA ILE A 87 33.56 10.10 -21.23
C ILE A 87 34.90 10.09 -21.95
N GLU A 88 35.90 10.83 -21.45
CA GLU A 88 37.25 10.88 -22.03
C GLU A 88 37.90 9.49 -22.07
N ALA A 89 37.82 8.74 -20.97
CA ALA A 89 38.43 7.40 -20.88
C ALA A 89 37.77 6.37 -21.81
N ARG A 90 36.46 6.47 -22.08
CA ARG A 90 35.73 5.52 -22.94
C ARG A 90 35.76 5.89 -24.42
N LEU A 91 35.78 7.18 -24.73
CA LEU A 91 35.67 7.68 -26.12
C LEU A 91 37.02 8.12 -26.70
N GLY A 92 38.04 8.36 -25.86
CA GLY A 92 39.36 8.81 -26.30
C GLY A 92 39.37 10.23 -26.88
N ILE A 93 38.33 11.01 -26.63
CA ILE A 93 38.17 12.38 -27.14
C ILE A 93 38.19 13.34 -25.94
N PRO A 94 38.98 14.43 -25.97
CA PRO A 94 39.02 15.41 -24.89
C PRO A 94 37.70 16.19 -24.79
N VAL A 95 37.24 16.42 -23.56
CA VAL A 95 36.03 17.21 -23.28
C VAL A 95 36.42 18.69 -23.18
N PHE A 96 36.02 19.48 -24.18
CA PHE A 96 36.37 20.91 -24.26
C PHE A 96 35.57 21.81 -23.30
N VAL A 97 34.31 21.50 -23.01
CA VAL A 97 33.50 22.23 -22.03
C VAL A 97 32.30 21.40 -21.56
N THR A 98 31.89 21.60 -20.31
CA THR A 98 30.63 21.07 -19.76
C THR A 98 29.59 22.18 -19.64
N LEU A 99 28.46 22.06 -20.35
CA LEU A 99 27.39 23.06 -20.30
C LEU A 99 26.36 22.70 -19.22
N PRO A 100 26.19 23.52 -18.17
CA PRO A 100 25.17 23.29 -17.16
C PRO A 100 23.77 23.55 -17.73
N ASN A 101 22.77 22.85 -17.21
CA ASN A 101 21.39 23.05 -17.62
C ASN A 101 20.83 24.37 -17.04
N SER A 102 20.46 25.31 -17.93
CA SER A 102 19.87 26.59 -17.53
C SER A 102 18.37 26.47 -17.23
N LYS A 103 17.98 26.92 -16.02
CA LYS A 103 16.56 27.05 -15.63
C LYS A 103 15.83 28.11 -16.46
N ALA A 104 16.51 29.20 -16.81
CA ALA A 104 15.97 30.27 -17.64
C ALA A 104 15.68 29.78 -19.07
N GLN A 105 16.57 28.98 -19.65
CA GLN A 105 16.35 28.34 -20.95
C GLN A 105 15.18 27.38 -20.93
N SER A 106 15.06 26.60 -19.85
CA SER A 106 13.94 25.66 -19.66
C SER A 106 12.60 26.38 -19.61
N ARG A 107 12.54 27.57 -18.96
CA ARG A 107 11.35 28.43 -18.94
C ARG A 107 11.02 28.97 -20.33
N LEU A 108 12.02 29.45 -21.07
CA LEU A 108 11.87 29.95 -22.45
C LEU A 108 11.34 28.86 -23.39
N LYS A 109 11.84 27.62 -23.29
CA LYS A 109 11.31 26.47 -24.06
C LYS A 109 9.84 26.17 -23.78
N ARG A 110 9.41 26.25 -22.51
CA ARG A 110 7.99 26.07 -22.13
C ARG A 110 7.11 27.17 -22.70
N LEU A 111 7.60 28.41 -22.69
CA LEU A 111 6.90 29.56 -23.26
C LEU A 111 6.79 29.46 -24.79
N LYS A 112 7.84 29.00 -25.49
CA LYS A 112 7.79 28.72 -26.94
C LYS A 112 6.69 27.73 -27.29
N LYS A 113 6.62 26.62 -26.55
CA LYS A 113 5.65 25.54 -26.78
C LYS A 113 4.20 26.01 -26.57
N LYS A 114 3.96 27.00 -25.70
CA LYS A 114 2.63 27.52 -25.39
C LYS A 114 2.23 28.72 -26.28
N SER A 115 3.18 29.57 -26.65
CA SER A 115 2.88 30.87 -27.28
C SER A 115 3.08 30.89 -28.79
N GLY A 116 3.76 29.89 -29.39
CA GLY A 116 4.07 29.84 -30.82
C GLY A 116 4.96 30.97 -31.36
N ASN A 117 5.23 31.99 -30.55
CA ASN A 117 5.98 33.19 -30.92
C ASN A 117 7.48 32.96 -30.79
N ASP A 118 8.27 33.71 -31.57
CA ASP A 118 9.72 33.58 -31.59
C ASP A 118 10.32 34.00 -30.24
N VAL A 119 10.95 33.06 -29.56
CA VAL A 119 11.41 33.27 -28.19
C VAL A 119 12.82 33.85 -28.23
N SER A 120 12.97 35.03 -27.64
CA SER A 120 14.24 35.74 -27.54
C SER A 120 15.36 34.84 -27.01
N LEU A 121 16.56 34.99 -27.61
CA LEU A 121 17.75 34.22 -27.26
C LEU A 121 18.10 34.39 -25.78
N LEU A 122 18.46 33.28 -25.12
CA LEU A 122 18.91 33.28 -23.72
C LEU A 122 20.07 34.24 -23.49
N ALA A 123 21.02 34.30 -24.42
CA ALA A 123 22.17 35.19 -24.33
C ALA A 123 21.78 36.68 -24.38
N ALA A 124 20.65 37.02 -25.00
CA ALA A 124 20.14 38.39 -25.06
C ALA A 124 19.33 38.76 -23.81
N ILE A 125 18.56 37.81 -23.27
CA ILE A 125 17.70 38.04 -22.08
C ILE A 125 18.53 37.99 -20.79
N GLN A 126 19.39 36.99 -20.65
CA GLN A 126 20.17 36.74 -19.45
C GLN A 126 21.64 36.43 -19.80
N PRO A 127 22.44 37.47 -20.08
CA PRO A 127 23.84 37.31 -20.48
C PRO A 127 24.72 36.68 -19.40
N ALA A 128 24.33 36.75 -18.13
CA ALA A 128 25.05 36.22 -16.97
C ALA A 128 24.62 34.79 -16.58
N ASP A 129 23.85 34.10 -17.42
CA ASP A 129 23.46 32.70 -17.15
C ASP A 129 24.67 31.76 -17.25
N PRO A 130 24.81 30.76 -16.35
CA PRO A 130 25.93 29.81 -16.37
C PRO A 130 26.12 29.07 -17.70
N ALA A 131 25.05 28.80 -18.45
CA ALA A 131 25.16 28.18 -19.77
C ALA A 131 25.76 29.14 -20.80
N VAL A 132 25.45 30.43 -20.71
CA VAL A 132 26.02 31.48 -21.58
C VAL A 132 27.50 31.69 -21.26
N GLU A 133 27.89 31.64 -19.99
CA GLU A 133 29.29 31.72 -19.58
C GLU A 133 30.11 30.50 -20.03
N GLY A 134 29.50 29.30 -20.00
CA GLY A 134 30.09 28.09 -20.59
C GLY A 134 30.37 28.24 -22.09
N LEU A 135 29.47 28.87 -22.84
CA LEU A 135 29.68 29.17 -24.26
C LEU A 135 30.79 30.21 -24.49
N ARG A 136 30.92 31.22 -23.63
CA ARG A 136 32.05 32.17 -23.69
C ARG A 136 33.38 31.49 -23.40
N SER A 137 33.41 30.61 -22.41
CA SER A 137 34.57 29.80 -22.06
C SER A 137 34.98 28.90 -23.23
N LEU A 138 34.01 28.23 -23.87
CA LEU A 138 34.22 27.42 -25.08
C LEU A 138 34.79 28.25 -26.23
N ARG A 139 34.27 29.46 -26.46
CA ARG A 139 34.80 30.36 -27.49
C ARG A 139 36.26 30.70 -27.22
N SER A 140 36.61 30.99 -25.97
CA SER A 140 37.98 31.32 -25.60
C SER A 140 38.92 30.13 -25.80
N THR A 141 38.52 28.92 -25.37
CA THR A 141 39.32 27.71 -25.55
C THR A 141 39.46 27.31 -27.01
N LEU A 142 38.39 27.42 -27.82
CA LEU A 142 38.45 27.19 -29.26
C LEU A 142 39.37 28.19 -29.96
N ASN A 143 39.27 29.48 -29.63
CA ASN A 143 40.13 30.50 -30.22
C ASN A 143 41.60 30.24 -29.91
N HIS A 144 41.90 29.79 -28.69
CA HIS A 144 43.26 29.41 -28.27
C HIS A 144 43.73 28.11 -28.94
N ALA A 145 42.86 27.11 -29.07
CA ALA A 145 43.19 25.84 -29.73
C ALA A 145 43.48 26.05 -31.22
N LEU A 146 42.68 26.85 -31.91
CA LEU A 146 42.82 27.13 -33.34
C LEU A 146 44.08 27.95 -33.66
N THR A 147 44.47 28.90 -32.81
CA THR A 147 45.72 29.66 -32.99
C THR A 147 46.95 28.81 -32.69
N HIS A 148 46.88 27.86 -31.75
CA HIS A 148 47.97 26.94 -31.47
C HIS A 148 48.11 25.79 -32.48
N PHE A 149 47.04 25.41 -33.19
CA PHE A 149 47.07 24.35 -34.19
C PHE A 149 47.76 24.77 -35.51
N HIS A 150 48.04 26.06 -35.70
CA HIS A 150 48.64 26.61 -36.92
C HIS A 150 50.18 26.72 -36.88
N ARG A 151 50.86 26.01 -35.97
CA ARG A 151 52.32 25.93 -35.84
C ARG A 151 52.76 24.48 -35.69
#